data_AF-A0A1G6X0E2-F1
#
_entry.id   AF-A0A1G6X0E2-F1
#
_cell.length_a   1.000
_cell.length_b   1.000
_cell.length_c   1.000
_cell.angle_alpha   90.00
_cell.angle_beta   90.00
_cell.angle_gamma   90.00
#
_symmetry.space_group_name_H-M   'P 1'
#
loop_
_entity.id
_entity.type
_entity.pdbx_description
1 polymer ?
#
loop_
_entity_poly.entity_id
_entity_poly.type
_entity_poly.pdbx_seq_one_letter_code
_entity_poly.pdbx_strand_id
1 'polypeptide(L)'
;MSWDVVVVDVARPRPRVAELDEALVRPLGPADDLRAWLSEELPGTDWSDPRWGAWSDGEHLFELSLDEDPVTMLMIGVRGGGDPVAVLRRLTQAHDWSVVDTSTGDWLDLDDGDDGGAGWMGFRAFRDHDVTRGS
;
A
#
# COMPACT_ATOMS: atom_id res chain seq x y z
N MET A 1 6.52 -13.97 -3.56
CA MET A 1 7.12 -12.65 -3.84
C MET A 1 6.61 -11.68 -2.79
N SER A 2 7.31 -10.59 -2.54
CA SER A 2 6.91 -9.61 -1.54
C SER A 2 7.16 -8.18 -1.97
N TRP A 3 6.15 -7.33 -1.82
CA TRP A 3 6.22 -5.92 -2.16
C TRP A 3 5.61 -5.12 -1.03
N ASP A 4 6.33 -4.11 -0.53
CA ASP A 4 5.89 -3.27 0.57
C ASP A 4 5.57 -1.88 0.02
N VAL A 5 4.39 -1.36 0.35
CA VAL A 5 3.94 -0.02 -0.04
C VAL A 5 3.47 0.76 1.18
N VAL A 6 3.51 2.07 1.08
CA VAL A 6 3.04 2.98 2.13
C VAL A 6 1.90 3.82 1.59
N VAL A 7 0.78 3.84 2.30
CA VAL A 7 -0.38 4.67 2.00
C VAL A 7 -0.39 5.87 2.93
N VAL A 8 -0.51 7.06 2.35
CA VAL A 8 -0.55 8.34 3.06
C VAL A 8 -1.60 9.27 2.45
N ASP A 9 -2.17 10.14 3.27
CA ASP A 9 -2.97 11.26 2.80
C ASP A 9 -2.09 12.52 2.69
N VAL A 10 -1.88 13.01 1.47
CA VAL A 10 -1.11 14.22 1.18
C VAL A 10 -1.84 15.10 0.19
N ALA A 11 -1.74 16.41 0.35
CA ALA A 11 -2.39 17.36 -0.56
C ALA A 11 -1.82 17.26 -2.00
N ARG A 12 -2.67 17.51 -2.99
CA ARG A 12 -2.28 17.66 -4.39
C ARG A 12 -1.91 19.13 -4.69
N PRO A 13 -0.88 19.42 -5.52
CA PRO A 13 0.07 18.47 -6.09
C PRO A 13 0.98 17.88 -5.01
N ARG A 14 1.27 16.59 -5.13
CA ARG A 14 2.13 15.88 -4.16
C ARG A 14 3.57 16.38 -4.30
N PRO A 15 4.31 16.58 -3.19
CA PRO A 15 5.76 16.82 -3.26
C PRO A 15 6.46 15.58 -3.82
N ARG A 16 7.76 15.65 -4.11
CA ARG A 16 8.52 14.41 -4.33
C ARG A 16 8.52 13.60 -3.04
N VAL A 17 8.55 12.27 -3.13
CA VAL A 17 8.61 11.41 -1.93
C VAL A 17 9.83 11.75 -1.07
N ALA A 18 10.98 12.05 -1.68
CA ALA A 18 12.19 12.50 -0.97
C ALA A 18 12.04 13.85 -0.23
N GLU A 19 11.00 14.62 -0.54
CA GLU A 19 10.67 15.92 0.09
C GLU A 19 9.43 15.81 1.00
N LEU A 20 8.88 14.61 1.18
CA LEU A 20 7.71 14.38 1.99
C LEU A 20 8.07 14.49 3.48
N ASP A 21 7.65 15.59 4.10
CA ASP A 21 7.77 15.85 5.52
C ASP A 21 6.51 15.35 6.26
N GLU A 22 6.65 14.90 7.50
CA GLU A 22 5.52 14.45 8.35
C GLU A 22 4.44 15.54 8.49
N ALA A 23 4.83 16.82 8.51
CA ALA A 23 3.89 17.95 8.59
C ALA A 23 2.99 18.11 7.34
N LEU A 24 3.32 17.44 6.23
CA LEU A 24 2.51 17.41 5.01
C LEU A 24 1.53 16.24 4.98
N VAL A 25 1.71 15.25 5.86
CA VAL A 25 0.85 14.07 5.96
C VAL A 25 -0.36 14.40 6.82
N ARG A 26 -1.54 14.17 6.27
CA ARG A 26 -2.82 14.29 6.98
C ARG A 26 -3.19 12.94 7.60
N PRO A 27 -3.91 12.93 8.73
CA PRO A 27 -4.40 11.70 9.30
C PRO A 27 -5.34 10.96 8.33
N LEU A 28 -5.12 9.66 8.14
CA LEU A 28 -6.04 8.74 7.48
C LEU A 28 -7.33 8.58 8.30
N GLY A 29 -7.23 8.69 9.64
CA GLY A 29 -8.35 8.70 10.56
C GLY A 29 -8.04 8.02 11.89
N PRO A 30 -9.02 7.95 12.81
CA PRO A 30 -8.90 7.18 14.04
C PRO A 30 -8.66 5.69 13.73
N ALA A 31 -7.85 5.03 14.54
CA ALA A 31 -7.45 3.65 14.28
C ALA A 31 -8.64 2.67 14.26
N ASP A 32 -9.66 2.87 15.11
CA ASP A 32 -10.87 2.04 15.13
C ASP A 32 -11.70 2.19 13.86
N ASP A 33 -11.91 3.44 13.41
CA ASP A 33 -12.68 3.75 12.21
C ASP A 33 -11.97 3.20 10.96
N LEU A 34 -10.64 3.34 10.90
CA LEU A 34 -9.85 2.83 9.79
C LEU A 34 -9.87 1.30 9.74
N ARG A 35 -9.76 0.60 10.88
CA ARG A 35 -9.91 -0.87 10.94
C ARG A 35 -11.29 -1.32 10.51
N ALA A 36 -12.34 -0.62 10.94
CA ALA A 36 -13.71 -0.94 10.55
C ALA A 36 -13.89 -0.82 9.04
N TRP A 37 -13.47 0.30 8.45
CA TRP A 37 -13.52 0.52 7.01
C TRP A 37 -12.66 -0.48 6.22
N LEU A 38 -11.43 -0.76 6.66
CA LEU A 38 -10.57 -1.79 6.05
C LEU A 38 -11.23 -3.17 6.07
N SER A 39 -11.96 -3.51 7.13
CA SER A 39 -12.65 -4.80 7.25
C SER A 39 -13.91 -4.87 6.38
N GLU A 40 -14.51 -3.73 6.01
CA GLU A 40 -15.58 -3.66 5.02
C GLU A 40 -15.04 -3.84 3.59
N GLU A 41 -13.91 -3.20 3.28
CA GLU A 41 -13.28 -3.30 1.96
C GLU A 41 -12.59 -4.65 1.73
N LEU A 42 -12.01 -5.21 2.80
CA LEU A 42 -11.32 -6.51 2.84
C LEU A 42 -12.01 -7.45 3.86
N PRO A 43 -13.18 -8.02 3.51
CA PRO A 43 -13.90 -8.92 4.40
C PRO A 43 -13.03 -10.10 4.85
N GLY A 44 -13.04 -10.36 6.15
CA GLY A 44 -12.26 -11.43 6.76
C GLY A 44 -10.85 -11.04 7.18
N THR A 45 -10.50 -9.76 7.18
CA THR A 45 -9.24 -9.28 7.77
C THR A 45 -9.17 -9.67 9.24
N ASP A 46 -8.10 -10.35 9.64
CA ASP A 46 -7.79 -10.70 11.02
C ASP A 46 -7.07 -9.52 11.70
N TRP A 47 -7.68 -8.97 12.74
CA TRP A 47 -7.13 -7.91 13.60
C TRP A 47 -6.91 -8.39 15.03
N SER A 48 -6.58 -9.67 15.22
CA SER A 48 -6.25 -10.24 16.54
C SER A 48 -5.16 -9.43 17.27
N ASP A 49 -4.24 -8.83 16.52
CA ASP A 49 -3.43 -7.69 16.96
C ASP A 49 -4.04 -6.39 16.38
N PRO A 50 -4.48 -5.43 17.21
CA PRO A 50 -5.13 -4.21 16.73
C PRO A 50 -4.22 -3.28 15.91
N ARG A 51 -2.89 -3.48 15.93
CA ARG A 51 -1.93 -2.72 15.12
C ARG A 51 -1.51 -3.45 13.84
N TRP A 52 -1.89 -4.72 13.70
CA TRP A 52 -1.48 -5.58 12.61
C TRP A 52 -2.64 -6.41 12.07
N GLY A 53 -3.12 -6.03 10.90
CA GLY A 53 -4.16 -6.72 10.14
C GLY A 53 -3.56 -7.73 9.17
N ALA A 54 -4.21 -8.86 8.98
CA ALA A 54 -3.86 -9.82 7.93
C ALA A 54 -5.10 -10.19 7.11
N TRP A 55 -5.02 -10.00 5.79
CA TRP A 55 -6.09 -10.37 4.87
C TRP A 55 -5.55 -11.20 3.71
N SER A 56 -6.31 -12.21 3.28
CA SER A 56 -5.95 -13.03 2.13
C SER A 56 -7.18 -13.42 1.33
N ASP A 57 -7.05 -13.40 0.00
CA ASP A 57 -8.04 -13.91 -0.97
C ASP A 57 -7.63 -15.27 -1.57
N GLY A 58 -6.56 -15.88 -1.06
CA GLY A 58 -5.98 -17.12 -1.57
C GLY A 58 -4.92 -16.95 -2.65
N GLU A 59 -4.86 -15.79 -3.32
CA GLU A 59 -3.80 -15.44 -4.29
C GLU A 59 -2.77 -14.47 -3.71
N HIS A 60 -3.23 -13.63 -2.79
CA HIS A 60 -2.48 -12.59 -2.12
C HIS A 60 -2.62 -12.72 -0.60
N LEU A 61 -1.62 -12.22 0.11
CA LEU A 61 -1.65 -11.93 1.52
C LEU A 61 -1.26 -10.46 1.69
N PHE A 62 -2.16 -9.68 2.29
CA PHE A 62 -1.96 -8.29 2.65
C PHE A 62 -1.78 -8.20 4.17
N GLU A 63 -0.61 -7.72 4.58
CA GLU A 63 -0.25 -7.43 5.96
C GLU A 63 -0.38 -5.91 6.15
N LEU A 64 -1.32 -5.49 7.00
CA LEU A 64 -1.73 -4.10 7.19
C LEU A 64 -1.21 -3.60 8.54
N SER A 65 -0.24 -2.70 8.55
CA SER A 65 0.27 -2.11 9.78
C SER A 65 -0.19 -0.66 9.91
N LEU A 66 -0.87 -0.39 11.03
CA LEU A 66 -1.30 0.95 11.42
C LEU A 66 -0.28 1.56 12.39
N ASP A 67 0.02 2.85 12.22
CA ASP A 67 0.87 3.60 13.14
C ASP A 67 0.10 4.05 14.41
N GLU A 68 0.53 5.15 15.01
CA GLU A 68 -0.09 5.70 16.21
C GLU A 68 -1.46 6.32 15.91
N ASP A 69 -2.31 6.48 16.94
CA ASP A 69 -3.64 7.09 16.79
C ASP A 69 -3.55 8.62 16.98
N PRO A 70 -4.08 9.46 16.05
CA PRO A 70 -4.75 9.08 14.81
C PRO A 70 -3.76 8.58 13.74
N VAL A 71 -4.19 7.57 12.97
CA VAL A 71 -3.34 6.92 11.97
C VAL A 71 -2.97 7.92 10.88
N THR A 72 -1.69 8.07 10.62
CA THR A 72 -1.17 8.92 9.52
C THR A 72 -0.60 8.11 8.38
N MET A 73 -0.22 6.85 8.66
CA MET A 73 0.43 5.98 7.70
C MET A 73 -0.10 4.55 7.83
N LEU A 74 -0.49 3.98 6.69
CA LEU A 74 -0.81 2.57 6.57
C LEU A 74 0.29 1.90 5.73
N MET A 75 1.08 1.04 6.37
CA MET A 75 2.05 0.20 5.67
C MET A 75 1.37 -1.10 5.23
N ILE A 76 1.52 -1.45 3.96
CA ILE A 76 0.93 -2.65 3.38
C ILE A 76 2.05 -3.53 2.83
N GLY A 77 2.25 -4.67 3.48
CA GLY A 77 3.07 -5.76 2.96
C GLY A 77 2.23 -6.67 2.08
N VAL A 78 2.56 -6.77 0.80
CA VAL A 78 1.89 -7.64 -0.16
C VAL A 78 2.76 -8.86 -0.41
N ARG A 79 2.22 -10.06 -0.17
CA ARG A 79 2.82 -11.34 -0.53
C ARG A 79 1.90 -12.09 -1.50
N GLY A 80 2.47 -12.90 -2.38
CA GLY A 80 1.68 -13.71 -3.33
C GLY A 80 2.22 -13.70 -4.75
N GLY A 81 1.41 -14.18 -5.69
CA GLY A 81 1.75 -14.30 -7.11
C GLY A 81 0.84 -13.52 -8.08
N GLY A 82 -0.38 -13.16 -7.64
CA GLY A 82 -1.33 -12.38 -8.44
C GLY A 82 -0.97 -10.90 -8.53
N ASP A 83 -1.87 -10.11 -9.11
CA ASP A 83 -1.72 -8.66 -9.26
C ASP A 83 -2.38 -7.90 -8.11
N PRO A 84 -1.61 -7.29 -7.19
CA PRO A 84 -2.15 -6.59 -6.03
C PRO A 84 -2.66 -5.18 -6.34
N VAL A 85 -2.38 -4.64 -7.54
CA VAL A 85 -2.66 -3.25 -7.90
C VAL A 85 -4.15 -2.94 -7.83
N ALA A 86 -5.00 -3.87 -8.26
CA ALA A 86 -6.46 -3.68 -8.22
C ALA A 86 -6.98 -3.49 -6.78
N VAL A 87 -6.42 -4.22 -5.82
CA VAL A 87 -6.77 -4.09 -4.40
C VAL A 87 -6.27 -2.77 -3.84
N LEU A 88 -5.00 -2.41 -4.11
CA LEU A 88 -4.43 -1.12 -3.67
C LEU A 88 -5.20 0.08 -4.24
N ARG A 89 -5.58 0.03 -5.52
CA ARG A 89 -6.40 1.07 -6.17
C ARG A 89 -7.75 1.20 -5.48
N ARG A 90 -8.43 0.08 -5.20
CA ARG A 90 -9.71 0.09 -4.47
C ARG A 90 -9.61 0.75 -3.10
N LEU A 91 -8.57 0.43 -2.32
CA LEU A 91 -8.37 1.02 -0.99
C LEU A 91 -8.09 2.53 -1.05
N THR A 92 -7.30 2.96 -2.02
CA THR A 92 -6.82 4.36 -2.05
C THR A 92 -7.77 5.32 -2.76
N GLN A 93 -8.50 4.85 -3.78
CA GLN A 93 -9.40 5.67 -4.58
C GLN A 93 -10.59 6.21 -3.77
N ALA A 94 -11.04 5.49 -2.73
CA ALA A 94 -12.16 5.90 -1.90
C ALA A 94 -11.91 7.25 -1.18
N HIS A 95 -10.65 7.55 -0.87
CA HIS A 95 -10.25 8.70 -0.06
C HIS A 95 -9.23 9.63 -0.75
N ASP A 96 -8.93 9.41 -2.04
CA ASP A 96 -7.84 10.08 -2.79
C ASP A 96 -6.48 9.99 -2.08
N TRP A 97 -6.23 8.84 -1.44
CA TRP A 97 -4.94 8.58 -0.79
C TRP A 97 -3.86 8.28 -1.81
N SER A 98 -2.63 8.58 -1.44
CA SER A 98 -1.45 8.36 -2.26
C SER A 98 -0.66 7.15 -1.78
N VAL A 99 -0.05 6.44 -2.72
CA VAL A 99 0.76 5.26 -2.43
C VAL A 99 2.21 5.52 -2.80
N VAL A 100 3.12 5.18 -1.91
CA VAL A 100 4.57 5.18 -2.13
C VAL A 100 5.00 3.73 -2.34
N ASP A 101 5.72 3.49 -3.43
CA ASP A 101 6.43 2.22 -3.63
C ASP A 101 7.77 2.29 -2.88
N THR A 102 7.93 1.46 -1.85
CA THR A 102 9.14 1.50 -1.02
C THR A 102 10.37 0.97 -1.74
N SER A 103 10.19 0.24 -2.85
CA SER A 103 11.30 -0.30 -3.64
C SER A 103 11.92 0.75 -4.57
N THR A 104 11.11 1.67 -5.09
CA THR A 104 11.57 2.77 -5.95
C THR A 104 11.80 4.05 -5.15
N GLY A 105 11.11 4.21 -4.02
CA GLY A 105 11.10 5.44 -3.25
C GLY A 105 10.31 6.56 -3.94
N ASP A 106 9.40 6.23 -4.85
CA ASP A 106 8.59 7.17 -5.62
C ASP A 106 7.10 6.88 -5.47
N TRP A 107 6.27 7.84 -5.90
CA TRP A 107 4.82 7.66 -5.93
C TRP A 107 4.44 6.56 -6.90
N LEU A 108 3.58 5.66 -6.44
CA LEU A 108 2.90 4.70 -7.28
C LEU A 108 1.64 5.36 -7.86
N ASP A 109 1.65 5.59 -9.17
CA ASP A 109 0.49 6.12 -9.87
C ASP A 109 -0.53 5.01 -10.15
N LEU A 110 -1.52 4.95 -9.26
CA LEU A 110 -2.64 4.03 -9.34
C LEU A 110 -3.83 4.61 -10.12
N ASP A 111 -3.75 5.78 -10.74
CA ASP A 111 -4.88 6.43 -11.42
C ASP A 111 -4.80 6.41 -12.95
N ASP A 112 -3.60 6.24 -13.52
CA ASP A 112 -3.47 6.17 -14.97
C ASP A 112 -4.19 4.93 -15.48
N GLY A 113 -5.06 5.13 -16.48
CA GLY A 113 -5.86 4.10 -17.16
C GLY A 113 -5.05 3.08 -17.96
N ASP A 114 -3.75 2.97 -17.68
CA ASP A 114 -2.82 1.96 -18.15
C ASP A 114 -2.50 1.04 -16.95
N ASP A 115 -3.51 0.26 -16.57
CA ASP A 115 -3.49 -0.89 -15.64
C ASP A 115 -2.88 -0.74 -14.23
N GLY A 116 -2.29 0.39 -13.80
CA GLY A 116 -1.48 0.47 -12.56
C GLY A 116 -0.37 -0.61 -12.47
N GLY A 117 -0.21 -1.41 -13.53
CA GLY A 117 0.71 -2.53 -13.64
C GLY A 117 2.13 -2.06 -13.87
N ALA A 118 2.38 -0.80 -14.22
CA ALA A 118 3.73 -0.29 -14.40
C ALA A 118 4.59 -0.43 -13.12
N GLY A 119 4.02 -0.16 -11.93
CA GLY A 119 4.71 -0.37 -10.66
C GLY A 119 4.96 -1.84 -10.35
N TRP A 120 3.91 -2.67 -10.47
CA TRP A 120 4.02 -4.12 -10.25
C TRP A 120 4.92 -4.83 -11.26
N MET A 121 4.86 -4.45 -12.54
CA MET A 121 5.72 -4.96 -13.61
C MET A 121 7.15 -4.44 -13.47
N GLY A 122 7.33 -3.19 -13.05
CA GLY A 122 8.63 -2.63 -12.68
C GLY A 122 9.28 -3.41 -11.54
N PHE A 123 8.53 -3.66 -10.45
CA PHE A 123 8.98 -4.50 -9.35
C PHE A 123 9.29 -5.94 -9.79
N ARG A 124 8.39 -6.57 -10.58
CA ARG A 124 8.61 -7.90 -11.15
C ARG A 124 9.89 -7.94 -12.00
N ALA A 125 10.10 -6.97 -12.86
CA ALA A 125 11.28 -6.87 -13.74
C ALA A 125 12.58 -6.59 -12.97
N PHE A 126 12.54 -5.69 -11.98
CA PHE A 126 13.67 -5.43 -11.08
C PHE A 126 14.13 -6.72 -10.40
N ARG A 127 13.19 -7.50 -9.83
CA ARG A 127 13.54 -8.77 -9.21
C ARG A 127 14.01 -9.82 -10.22
N ASP A 128 13.35 -9.98 -11.36
CA ASP A 128 13.77 -10.98 -12.37
C ASP A 128 15.22 -10.73 -12.84
N HIS A 129 15.68 -9.48 -12.83
CA HIS A 129 17.07 -9.13 -13.08
C HIS A 129 18.03 -9.56 -11.94
N ASP A 130 17.60 -9.54 -10.68
CA ASP A 130 18.41 -9.97 -9.52
C ASP A 130 18.52 -11.50 -9.35
N VAL A 131 17.56 -12.29 -9.85
CA VAL A 131 17.66 -13.77 -9.82
C VAL A 131 18.76 -14.30 -10.75
N THR A 132 19.20 -13.51 -11.74
CA THR A 132 20.28 -13.88 -12.69
C THR A 132 21.72 -13.64 -12.20
N ARG A 133 21.95 -13.16 -10.97
CA ARG A 133 23.31 -12.96 -10.40
C ARG A 133 23.58 -13.77 -9.12
N GLY A 134 22.97 -14.95 -9.00
CA GLY A 134 23.30 -15.92 -7.97
C GLY A 134 23.25 -17.34 -8.52
N SER A 135 24.30 -17.77 -9.21
CA SER A 135 24.57 -19.17 -9.55
C SER A 135 26.06 -19.44 -9.45
#